data_AF-A0A841E7Q6-F1
#
_entry.id   AF-A0A841E7Q6-F1
#
_cell.length_a   1.000
_cell.length_b   1.000
_cell.length_c   1.000
_cell.angle_alpha   90.00
_cell.angle_beta   90.00
_cell.angle_gamma   90.00
#
_symmetry.space_group_name_H-M   'P 1'
#
loop_
_entity.id
_entity.type
_entity.pdbx_description
1 polymer ?
#
loop_
_entity_poly.entity_id
_entity_poly.type
_entity_poly.pdbx_seq_one_letter_code
_entity_poly.pdbx_strand_id
1 'polypeptide(L)' 'MSTPREELHALIDALPDEAAAELVPDMREILRHRLEMRRRRATEPRPWPPSWFGASVGSRPDTARRNEEILRDEFGRGE' A
#
# COMPACT_ATOMS: atom_id res chain seq x y z
N MET A 1 18.83 -0.18 8.51
CA MET A 1 17.60 -0.50 9.26
C MET A 1 16.61 -0.99 8.22
N SER A 2 16.20 -2.26 8.30
CA SER A 2 15.24 -2.83 7.34
C SER A 2 13.84 -2.33 7.69
N THR A 3 13.04 -2.03 6.68
CA THR A 3 11.62 -1.73 6.91
C THR A 3 10.82 -3.01 7.14
N PRO A 4 9.68 -2.96 7.85
CA PRO A 4 8.84 -4.15 8.04
C PRO A 4 8.41 -4.82 6.72
N ARG A 5 8.36 -4.07 5.62
CA ARG A 5 8.06 -4.59 4.28
C ARG A 5 9.22 -5.40 3.70
N GLU A 6 10.44 -4.92 3.89
CA GLU A 6 11.66 -5.59 3.41
C GLU A 6 11.92 -6.88 4.19
N GLU A 7 11.67 -6.87 5.51
CA GLU A 7 11.77 -8.07 6.35
C GLU A 7 10.76 -9.15 5.93
N LEU A 8 9.51 -8.76 5.63
CA LEU A 8 8.50 -9.69 5.14
C LEU A 8 8.87 -10.28 3.78
N HIS A 9 9.45 -9.47 2.89
CA HIS A 9 9.90 -9.94 1.57
C HIS A 9 11.00 -10.98 1.71
N ALA A 10 12.00 -10.72 2.56
CA ALA A 10 13.09 -11.67 2.80
C ALA A 10 12.62 -13.00 3.41
N LEU A 11 11.58 -12.97 4.25
CA LEU A 11 10.98 -14.19 4.81
C LEU A 11 10.21 -15.01 3.76
N ILE A 12 9.55 -14.35 2.81
CA ILE A 12 8.87 -15.01 1.70
C ILE A 12 9.91 -15.64 0.75
N ASP A 13 10.99 -14.92 0.44
CA ASP A 13 12.05 -15.41 -0.47
C ASP A 13 12.85 -16.59 0.13
N ALA A 14 12.94 -16.67 1.46
CA ALA A 14 13.63 -17.75 2.16
C ALA A 14 12.79 -19.03 2.29
N LEU A 15 11.52 -19.00 1.88
CA LEU A 15 10.62 -20.14 2.02
C LEU A 15 10.86 -21.17 0.90
N PRO A 16 10.89 -22.49 1.21
CA PRO A 16 10.95 -23.52 0.18
C PRO A 16 9.73 -23.45 -0.76
N ASP A 17 9.93 -23.68 -2.05
CA ASP A 17 8.89 -23.55 -3.08
C ASP A 17 7.66 -24.44 -2.79
N GLU A 18 7.87 -25.62 -2.20
CA GLU A 18 6.79 -26.53 -1.81
C GLU A 18 5.94 -25.94 -0.68
N ALA A 19 6.58 -25.30 0.30
CA ALA A 19 5.88 -24.62 1.40
C ALA A 19 5.18 -23.34 0.92
N ALA A 20 5.76 -22.65 -0.06
CA ALA A 20 5.14 -21.48 -0.67
C ALA A 20 3.88 -21.87 -1.43
N ALA A 21 3.92 -22.98 -2.17
CA ALA A 21 2.77 -23.52 -2.89
C ALA A 21 1.61 -23.92 -1.96
N GLU A 22 1.90 -24.51 -0.80
CA GLU A 22 0.93 -24.85 0.26
C GLU A 22 0.29 -23.61 0.90
N LEU A 23 0.99 -22.47 0.94
CA LEU A 23 0.46 -21.20 1.46
C LEU A 23 -0.45 -20.46 0.48
N VAL A 24 -0.36 -20.71 -0.83
CA VAL A 24 -1.17 -20.03 -1.84
C VAL A 24 -2.69 -20.20 -1.63
N PRO A 25 -3.21 -21.40 -1.30
CA PRO A 25 -4.60 -21.60 -0.91
C PRO A 25 -5.04 -20.70 0.26
N ASP A 26 -4.27 -20.66 1.34
CA ASP A 26 -4.58 -19.86 2.52
C ASP A 26 -4.52 -18.35 2.21
N MET A 27 -3.52 -17.94 1.44
CA MET A 27 -3.39 -16.56 0.96
C MET A 27 -4.59 -16.16 0.09
N ARG A 28 -5.06 -17.07 -0.77
CA ARG A 28 -6.24 -16.86 -1.62
C ARG A 28 -7.51 -16.71 -0.80
N GLU A 29 -7.70 -17.51 0.25
CA GLU A 29 -8.82 -17.35 1.19
C GLU A 29 -8.75 -16.02 1.94
N ILE A 30 -7.58 -15.64 2.45
CA ILE A 30 -7.37 -14.36 3.13
C ILE A 30 -7.70 -13.18 2.21
N LEU A 31 -7.22 -13.21 0.96
CA LEU A 31 -7.51 -12.17 -0.03
C LEU A 31 -8.99 -12.12 -0.39
N ARG A 32 -9.64 -13.29 -0.58
CA ARG A 32 -11.08 -13.36 -0.86
C ARG A 32 -11.90 -12.79 0.29
N HIS A 33 -11.58 -13.18 1.52
CA HIS A 33 -12.22 -12.66 2.73
C HIS A 33 -12.04 -11.15 2.86
N ARG A 34 -10.83 -10.62 2.65
CA ARG A 34 -10.59 -9.17 2.66
C ARG A 34 -11.37 -8.44 1.58
N LEU A 35 -11.47 -9.01 0.38
CA LEU A 35 -12.23 -8.44 -0.72
C LEU A 35 -13.73 -8.42 -0.40
N GLU A 36 -14.25 -9.49 0.19
CA GLU A 36 -15.63 -9.58 0.66
C GLU A 36 -15.92 -8.54 1.75
N MET A 37 -15.04 -8.43 2.75
CA MET A 37 -15.16 -7.42 3.82
C MET A 37 -15.09 -5.99 3.27
N ARG A 38 -14.27 -5.75 2.24
CA ARG A 38 -14.22 -4.45 1.55
C ARG A 38 -15.51 -4.17 0.77
N ARG A 39 -16.09 -5.16 0.11
CA ARG A 39 -17.40 -5.04 -0.56
C ARG A 39 -18.52 -4.76 0.44
N ARG A 40 -18.58 -5.48 1.56
CA ARG A 40 -19.54 -5.25 2.65
C ARG A 40 -19.40 -3.86 3.27
N ARG A 41 -18.16 -3.37 3.46
CA ARG A 41 -17.91 -1.99 3.91
C ARG A 41 -18.21 -0.92 2.85
N ALA A 42 -18.12 -1.24 1.57
CA ALA A 42 -18.47 -0.32 0.49
C ALA A 42 -19.99 -0.11 0.35
N THR A 43 -20.81 -1.06 0.82
CA THR A 43 -22.27 -0.91 0.91
C THR A 43 -22.75 -0.05 2.08
N GLU A 44 -21.90 0.23 3.07
CA GLU A 44 -22.20 1.23 4.09
C GLU A 44 -21.75 2.61 3.59
N PRO A 45 -22.62 3.63 3.58
CA PRO A 45 -22.26 4.99 3.17
C PRO A 45 -21.34 5.60 4.22
N ARG A 46 -20.04 5.27 4.15
CA ARG A 46 -19.02 5.87 4.99
C ARG A 46 -18.40 7.06 4.24
N PRO A 47 -18.42 8.27 4.81
CA PRO A 47 -17.82 9.43 4.17
C PRO A 47 -16.32 9.21 3.96
N TRP A 48 -15.85 9.55 2.77
CA TRP A 48 -14.43 9.66 2.45
C TRP A 48 -14.05 11.16 2.48
N PRO A 49 -12.96 11.56 3.14
CA PRO A 49 -11.99 10.70 3.80
C PRO A 49 -12.44 10.19 5.19
N PRO A 50 -11.83 9.10 5.70
CA PRO A 50 -12.06 8.61 7.06
C PRO A 50 -11.79 9.69 8.13
N SER A 51 -12.46 9.64 9.28
CA SER A 51 -12.26 10.61 10.38
C SER A 51 -10.83 10.65 10.94
N TRP A 52 -10.08 9.56 10.84
CA TRP A 52 -8.66 9.49 11.20
C TRP A 52 -7.73 10.01 10.10
N PHE A 53 -8.24 10.17 8.87
CA PHE A 53 -7.47 10.66 7.75
C PHE A 53 -7.45 12.20 7.82
N GLY A 54 -6.36 12.73 8.37
CA GLY A 54 -6.11 14.16 8.45
C GLY A 54 -5.91 14.75 7.06
N ALA A 55 -6.99 15.13 6.38
CA ALA A 55 -6.91 15.98 5.20
C ALA A 55 -6.73 17.42 5.70
N SER A 56 -5.49 17.84 5.93
CA SER A 56 -5.18 19.27 6.10
C SER A 56 -5.42 19.99 4.77
N VAL A 57 -6.08 21.15 4.81
CA VAL A 57 -6.09 22.08 3.66
C VAL A 57 -4.62 22.33 3.31
N GLY A 58 -4.23 21.95 2.08
CA GLY A 58 -2.83 22.00 1.66
C GLY A 58 -2.23 23.37 1.95
N SER A 59 -1.22 23.41 2.81
CA SER A 59 -0.42 24.63 2.99
C SER A 59 0.31 24.89 1.68
N ARG A 60 0.31 26.14 1.22
CA ARG A 60 1.18 26.52 0.10
C ARG A 60 2.63 26.25 0.48
N PRO A 61 3.45 25.72 -0.45
CA PRO A 61 3.11 25.38 -1.84
C PRO A 61 2.44 24.01 -1.99
N ASP A 62 1.43 23.94 -2.87
CA ASP A 62 0.73 22.71 -3.23
C ASP A 62 1.67 21.76 -4.00
N THR A 63 2.25 20.80 -3.29
CA THR A 63 3.15 19.77 -3.81
C THR A 63 2.46 18.86 -4.83
N ALA A 64 1.15 18.61 -4.70
CA ALA A 64 0.43 17.75 -5.65
C ALA A 64 0.36 18.42 -7.03
N ARG A 65 0.16 19.75 -7.06
CA ARG A 65 0.17 20.53 -8.29
C ARG A 65 1.57 20.65 -8.92
N ARG A 66 2.64 20.54 -8.13
CA ARG A 66 4.05 20.64 -8.59
C ARG A 66 4.73 19.29 -8.74
N ASN A 67 3.99 18.18 -8.65
CA ASN A 67 4.58 16.84 -8.65
C ASN A 67 5.48 16.58 -9.88
N GLU A 68 5.06 16.96 -11.08
CA GLU A 68 5.82 16.77 -12.31
C GLU A 68 7.10 17.60 -12.37
N GLU A 69 7.07 18.83 -11.83
CA GLU A 69 8.23 19.71 -11.73
C GLU A 69 9.24 19.14 -10.74
N ILE A 70 8.79 18.73 -9.54
CA ILE A 70 9.62 18.13 -8.49
C ILE A 70 10.26 16.82 -8.98
N LEU A 71 9.49 15.96 -9.62
CA LEU A 71 10.00 14.70 -10.16
C LEU A 71 11.03 14.94 -11.26
N ARG A 72 10.86 15.96 -12.09
CA ARG A 72 11.84 16.31 -13.13
C ARG A 72 13.11 16.92 -12.53
N ASP A 73 12.96 17.75 -11.51
CA ASP A 73 14.09 18.47 -10.90
C ASP A 73 14.93 17.57 -10.01
N GLU A 74 14.32 16.67 -9.26
CA GLU A 74 15.00 15.89 -8.21
C GLU A 74 15.28 14.44 -8.62
N PHE A 75 14.48 13.86 -9.53
CA PHE A 75 14.64 12.47 -9.94
C PHE A 75 15.57 12.39 -11.16
N GLY A 76 16.79 11.88 -10.96
CA GLY A 76 17.80 11.71 -12.01
C GLY A 76 19.09 12.53 -11.82
N ARG A 77 19.26 13.27 -10.71
CA ARG A 77 20.52 13.96 -10.37
C ARG A 77 21.53 13.08 -9.60
N GLY A 78 21.39 11.76 -9.72
CA GLY A 78 22.25 10.78 -9.06
C GLY A 78 22.79 9.77 -10.06
N GLU A 79 23.59 10.25 -11.02
CA GLU A 79 24.66 9.47 -11.67
C GLU A 79 25.98 10.21 -11.47
#